data_AF-A0A0K2UVU9-F1
#
_entry.id   AF-A0A0K2UVU9-F1
#
_cell.length_a   1.000
_cell.length_b   1.000
_cell.length_c   1.000
_cell.angle_alpha   90.00
_cell.angle_beta   90.00
_cell.angle_gamma   90.00
#
_symmetry.space_group_name_H-M   'P 1'
#
loop_
_entity.id
_entity.type
_entity.pdbx_description
1 polymer ?
#
loop_
_entity_poly.entity_id
_entity_poly.type
_entity_poly.pdbx_seq_one_letter_code
_entity_poly.pdbx_strand_id
1 'polypeptide(L)'
;MVESHTTLVRAILLIVIPLIYVEGYEIKSFKGGCNAPPKLPDNARMKCSVTNGCVIKCLPGYQLSNSRQYSMPLYGKIELVCRHGVWLDYFGVSTDHKLECKPICNPSCKNDGICIIPNQCLCGEEHEGNYCELEKKRHCLTSPLLLPNNAFASCDTLNCNVTCIENHSFPNGINVFKIVCQSGDWVIPGNHAMSDCKRDITFLQ
;
A
#
# COMPACT_ATOMS: atom_id res chain seq x y z
N MET A 1 24.09 59.60 -74.61
CA MET A 1 23.93 59.16 -76.02
C MET A 1 23.18 57.84 -75.97
N VAL A 2 21.96 57.83 -76.53
CA VAL A 2 21.22 56.72 -77.20
C VAL A 2 21.03 55.44 -76.35
N GLU A 3 19.85 55.23 -75.76
CA GLU A 3 18.74 54.35 -76.26
C GLU A 3 19.21 52.89 -76.50
N SER A 4 18.57 51.85 -75.96
CA SER A 4 17.21 51.48 -76.30
C SER A 4 16.63 50.45 -75.33
N HIS A 5 15.34 50.61 -75.09
CA HIS A 5 14.42 49.69 -74.42
C HIS A 5 14.21 48.38 -75.22
N THR A 6 13.94 47.29 -74.49
CA THR A 6 12.93 46.28 -74.85
C THR A 6 12.55 45.48 -73.58
N THR A 7 11.46 45.82 -72.86
CA THR A 7 10.08 45.31 -72.97
C THR A 7 9.83 43.95 -72.28
N LEU A 8 9.03 44.01 -71.19
CA LEU A 8 8.12 43.02 -70.56
C LEU A 8 8.59 41.55 -70.41
N VAL A 9 8.40 40.89 -69.27
CA VAL A 9 7.11 40.32 -68.82
C VAL A 9 7.17 40.06 -67.30
N ARG A 10 6.05 40.33 -66.61
CA ARG A 10 5.80 40.03 -65.19
C ARG A 10 5.87 38.52 -64.91
N ALA A 11 6.57 38.10 -63.85
CA ALA A 11 6.33 36.82 -63.21
C ALA A 11 6.35 36.98 -61.68
N ILE A 12 5.31 36.41 -61.08
CA ILE A 12 4.87 36.44 -59.70
C ILE A 12 6.01 36.04 -58.75
N LEU A 13 6.29 36.88 -57.75
CA LEU A 13 7.20 36.58 -56.64
C LEU A 13 6.52 35.55 -55.72
N LEU A 14 6.66 34.26 -56.03
CA LEU A 14 6.27 33.19 -55.12
C LEU A 14 7.30 33.11 -53.99
N ILE A 15 6.83 33.40 -52.79
CA ILE A 15 7.55 33.33 -51.53
C ILE A 15 8.07 31.91 -51.33
N VAL A 16 9.40 31.76 -51.30
CA VAL A 16 10.06 30.50 -50.94
C VAL A 16 10.00 30.37 -49.42
N ILE A 17 8.98 29.70 -48.90
CA ILE A 17 8.98 29.21 -47.52
C ILE A 17 9.82 27.94 -47.50
N PRO A 18 10.93 27.88 -46.76
CA PRO A 18 11.72 26.65 -46.69
C PRO A 18 10.87 25.58 -46.01
N LEU A 19 10.66 24.49 -46.75
CA LEU A 19 10.10 23.24 -46.24
C LEU A 19 10.94 22.81 -45.03
N ILE A 20 10.34 22.88 -43.84
CA ILE A 20 10.87 22.28 -42.63
C ILE A 20 10.82 20.77 -42.87
N TYR A 21 11.95 20.19 -43.26
CA TYR A 21 12.11 18.75 -43.38
C TYR A 21 12.21 18.18 -41.96
N VAL A 22 11.07 17.80 -41.38
CA VAL A 22 11.05 17.03 -40.14
C VAL A 22 11.47 15.62 -40.53
N GLU A 23 12.71 15.24 -40.22
CA GLU A 23 13.19 13.86 -40.39
C GLU A 23 12.21 12.92 -39.68
N GLY A 24 11.59 12.04 -40.47
CA GLY A 24 10.59 11.09 -39.99
C GLY A 24 11.19 10.20 -38.91
N TYR A 25 10.69 10.33 -37.70
CA TYR A 25 10.83 9.30 -36.68
C TYR A 25 10.08 8.06 -37.21
N GLU A 26 10.80 7.07 -37.73
CA GLU A 26 10.19 5.79 -38.08
C GLU A 26 9.57 5.19 -36.81
N ILE A 27 8.24 5.24 -36.72
CA ILE A 27 7.50 4.55 -35.68
C ILE A 27 7.69 3.06 -35.96
N LYS A 28 8.57 2.41 -35.19
CA LYS A 28 8.77 0.96 -35.26
C LYS A 28 7.48 0.26 -34.85
N SER A 29 6.64 -0.04 -35.84
CA SER A 29 5.40 -0.78 -35.65
C SER A 29 5.73 -2.25 -35.36
N PHE A 30 5.09 -2.80 -34.34
CA PHE A 30 5.08 -4.22 -34.09
C PHE A 30 4.33 -4.95 -35.21
N LYS A 31 4.75 -6.18 -35.51
CA LYS A 31 4.02 -7.08 -36.41
C LYS A 31 2.60 -7.24 -35.87
N GLY A 32 1.62 -6.83 -36.68
CA GLY A 32 0.21 -6.78 -36.29
C GLY A 32 -0.36 -5.37 -36.08
N GLY A 33 0.45 -4.30 -36.18
CA GLY A 33 -0.02 -2.92 -36.29
C GLY A 33 -0.02 -2.07 -35.01
N CYS A 34 0.67 -2.51 -33.94
CA CYS A 34 0.78 -1.75 -32.70
C CYS A 34 1.96 -0.78 -32.81
N ASN A 35 1.75 0.48 -32.43
CA ASN A 35 2.76 1.54 -32.54
C ASN A 35 3.63 1.69 -31.28
N ALA A 36 3.25 1.04 -30.19
CA ALA A 36 3.91 1.09 -28.90
C ALA A 36 3.79 -0.25 -28.18
N PRO A 37 4.73 -0.58 -27.27
CA PRO A 37 4.59 -1.74 -26.38
C PRO A 37 3.35 -1.59 -25.48
N PRO A 38 2.82 -2.70 -24.94
CA PRO A 38 1.69 -2.64 -24.02
C PRO A 38 2.10 -1.95 -22.71
N LYS A 39 1.12 -1.50 -21.93
CA LYS A 39 1.36 -0.94 -20.60
C LYS A 39 2.03 -1.98 -19.71
N LEU A 40 3.18 -1.62 -19.14
CA LEU A 40 3.87 -2.45 -18.16
C LEU A 40 3.14 -2.37 -16.80
N PRO A 41 2.71 -3.50 -16.20
CA PRO A 41 2.18 -3.52 -14.84
C PRO A 41 3.25 -3.15 -13.81
N ASP A 42 2.82 -2.59 -12.69
CA ASP A 42 3.68 -2.46 -11.51
C ASP A 42 4.21 -3.83 -11.09
N ASN A 43 5.41 -3.86 -10.51
CA ASN A 43 6.08 -5.08 -10.06
C ASN A 43 6.30 -6.11 -11.16
N ALA A 44 6.55 -5.66 -12.39
CA ALA A 44 6.85 -6.51 -13.53
C ALA A 44 8.03 -5.98 -14.36
N ARG A 45 8.59 -6.86 -15.21
CA ARG A 45 9.55 -6.53 -16.26
C ARG A 45 9.00 -6.98 -17.61
N MET A 46 9.27 -6.21 -18.66
CA MET A 46 8.83 -6.52 -20.02
C MET A 46 10.02 -6.62 -20.97
N LYS A 47 9.96 -7.61 -21.87
CA LYS A 47 10.87 -7.74 -23.01
C LYS A 47 10.04 -7.85 -24.28
N CYS A 48 10.32 -7.00 -25.26
CA CYS A 48 9.56 -6.94 -26.51
C CYS A 48 10.43 -7.27 -27.73
N SER A 49 9.80 -7.87 -28.73
CA SER A 49 10.32 -8.12 -30.06
C SER A 49 9.32 -7.59 -31.07
N VAL A 50 9.79 -6.85 -32.07
CA VAL A 50 8.95 -6.32 -33.14
C VAL A 50 8.23 -7.42 -33.93
N THR A 51 8.80 -8.62 -34.02
CA THR A 51 8.21 -9.76 -34.74
C THR A 51 7.43 -10.72 -33.86
N ASN A 52 7.87 -10.90 -32.60
CA ASN A 52 7.37 -11.95 -31.71
C ASN A 52 6.48 -11.43 -30.58
N GLY A 53 6.24 -10.11 -30.52
CA GLY A 53 5.42 -9.50 -29.47
C GLY A 53 6.19 -9.27 -28.17
N CYS A 54 5.47 -9.18 -27.04
CA CYS A 54 6.03 -8.81 -25.75
C CYS A 54 5.84 -9.91 -24.71
N VAL A 55 6.84 -10.11 -23.86
CA VAL A 55 6.79 -11.02 -22.72
C VAL A 55 6.89 -10.20 -21.45
N ILE A 56 5.87 -10.27 -20.61
CA ILE A 56 5.83 -9.64 -19.29
C ILE A 56 6.09 -10.72 -18.23
N LYS A 57 6.94 -10.43 -17.27
CA LYS A 57 7.24 -11.29 -16.12
C LYS A 57 7.10 -10.49 -14.84
N CYS A 58 6.27 -10.93 -13.91
CA CYS A 58 6.25 -10.40 -12.56
C CYS A 58 7.63 -10.54 -11.90
N LEU A 59 7.93 -9.63 -10.99
CA LEU A 59 9.12 -9.71 -10.12
C LEU A 59 9.00 -10.91 -9.16
N PRO A 60 10.13 -11.41 -8.61
CA PRO A 60 10.09 -12.47 -7.61
C PRO A 60 9.13 -12.12 -6.45
N GLY A 61 8.28 -13.09 -6.08
CA GLY A 61 7.27 -12.88 -5.04
C GLY A 61 5.97 -12.22 -5.51
N TYR A 62 5.79 -11.98 -6.82
CA TYR A 62 4.55 -11.45 -7.39
C TYR A 62 3.92 -12.41 -8.42
N GLN A 63 2.58 -12.38 -8.54
CA GLN A 63 1.78 -13.21 -9.45
C GLN A 63 0.70 -12.41 -10.17
N LEU A 64 0.28 -12.90 -11.35
CA LEU A 64 -0.79 -12.28 -12.13
C LEU A 64 -2.16 -12.57 -11.51
N SER A 65 -2.95 -11.53 -11.20
CA SER A 65 -4.21 -11.68 -10.46
C SER A 65 -5.50 -11.55 -11.29
N ASN A 66 -5.45 -11.58 -12.62
CA ASN A 66 -6.65 -11.25 -13.43
C ASN A 66 -6.79 -11.97 -14.78
N SER A 67 -6.15 -13.13 -15.02
CA SER A 67 -6.60 -14.04 -16.08
C SER A 67 -7.79 -14.84 -15.56
N ARG A 68 -8.99 -14.22 -15.53
CA ARG A 68 -10.21 -14.97 -15.21
C ARG A 68 -10.29 -16.16 -16.17
N GLN A 69 -10.40 -17.35 -15.58
CA GLN A 69 -10.98 -18.56 -16.17
C GLN A 69 -10.05 -19.65 -16.71
N TYR A 70 -8.72 -19.52 -16.69
CA TYR A 70 -7.86 -20.68 -16.91
C TYR A 70 -6.66 -20.68 -15.98
N SER A 71 -6.42 -21.83 -15.35
CA SER A 71 -5.21 -22.17 -14.61
C SER A 71 -3.97 -21.64 -15.32
N MET A 72 -3.36 -20.61 -14.72
CA MET A 72 -1.99 -20.10 -14.91
C MET A 72 -1.33 -20.28 -16.30
N PRO A 73 -0.87 -19.19 -16.94
CA PRO A 73 0.49 -19.24 -17.45
C PRO A 73 1.43 -19.35 -16.24
N LEU A 74 2.28 -20.38 -16.25
CA LEU A 74 3.34 -20.63 -15.27
C LEU A 74 3.97 -19.32 -14.72
N TYR A 75 4.06 -19.19 -13.40
CA TYR A 75 5.08 -18.36 -12.73
C TYR A 75 5.04 -16.84 -13.01
N GLY A 76 3.86 -16.24 -13.12
CA GLY A 76 3.77 -14.78 -13.28
C GLY A 76 4.36 -14.27 -14.60
N LYS A 77 4.37 -15.11 -15.65
CA LYS A 77 4.79 -14.74 -17.01
C LYS A 77 3.56 -14.68 -17.91
N ILE A 78 3.47 -13.70 -18.79
CA ILE A 78 2.47 -13.64 -19.87
C ILE A 78 3.13 -13.22 -21.18
N GLU A 79 2.69 -13.82 -22.27
CA GLU A 79 3.13 -13.51 -23.63
C GLU A 79 2.00 -12.82 -24.37
N LEU A 80 2.32 -11.71 -25.02
CA LEU A 80 1.37 -10.84 -25.71
C LEU A 80 1.76 -10.73 -27.17
N VAL A 81 0.78 -10.92 -28.05
CA VAL A 81 0.92 -10.77 -29.49
C VAL A 81 0.12 -9.57 -29.95
N CYS A 82 0.68 -8.80 -30.88
CA CYS A 82 -0.05 -7.71 -31.51
C CYS A 82 -0.84 -8.26 -32.70
N ARG A 83 -2.14 -7.97 -32.77
CA ARG A 83 -3.00 -8.26 -33.92
C ARG A 83 -3.99 -7.14 -34.14
N HIS A 84 -4.09 -6.66 -35.38
CA HIS A 84 -4.98 -5.56 -35.76
C HIS A 84 -4.84 -4.31 -34.85
N GLY A 85 -3.61 -3.98 -34.44
CA GLY A 85 -3.31 -2.85 -33.56
C GLY A 85 -3.61 -3.07 -32.08
N VAL A 86 -3.99 -4.28 -31.66
CA VAL A 86 -4.36 -4.59 -30.27
C VAL A 86 -3.42 -5.65 -29.67
N TRP A 87 -3.01 -5.45 -28.42
CA TRP A 87 -2.23 -6.40 -27.63
C TRP A 87 -3.13 -7.47 -27.00
N LEU A 88 -2.94 -8.71 -27.46
CA LEU A 88 -3.75 -9.87 -27.07
C LEU A 88 -2.90 -10.90 -26.33
N ASP A 89 -3.50 -11.59 -25.36
CA ASP A 89 -2.90 -12.76 -24.73
C ASP A 89 -3.04 -14.03 -25.60
N TYR A 90 -2.63 -15.18 -25.05
CA TYR A 90 -2.76 -16.49 -25.72
C TYR A 90 -4.22 -16.85 -26.07
N PHE A 91 -5.19 -16.35 -25.32
CA PHE A 91 -6.62 -16.58 -25.55
C PHE A 91 -7.25 -15.56 -26.50
N GLY A 92 -6.47 -14.60 -27.01
CA GLY A 92 -7.00 -13.54 -27.87
C GLY A 92 -7.74 -12.45 -27.10
N VAL A 93 -7.57 -12.35 -25.78
CA VAL A 93 -8.21 -11.35 -24.94
C VAL A 93 -7.33 -10.09 -24.87
N SER A 94 -7.95 -8.93 -25.06
CA SER A 94 -7.25 -7.64 -24.91
C SER A 94 -6.80 -7.41 -23.47
N THR A 95 -5.55 -7.02 -23.30
CA THR A 95 -4.92 -6.83 -21.98
C THR A 95 -4.80 -5.36 -21.56
N ASP A 96 -5.38 -4.45 -22.33
CA ASP A 96 -5.15 -2.99 -22.29
C ASP A 96 -5.27 -2.37 -20.88
N HIS A 97 -6.07 -2.95 -19.97
CA HIS A 97 -6.29 -2.38 -18.63
C HIS A 97 -6.29 -3.35 -17.45
N LYS A 98 -5.98 -4.64 -17.61
CA LYS A 98 -6.29 -5.64 -16.56
C LYS A 98 -5.13 -6.48 -16.05
N LEU A 99 -3.90 -6.20 -16.49
CA LEU A 99 -2.75 -6.97 -16.06
C LEU A 99 -2.16 -6.37 -14.77
N GLU A 100 -2.24 -7.13 -13.68
CA GLU A 100 -1.72 -6.74 -12.36
C GLU A 100 -0.84 -7.86 -11.80
N CYS A 101 0.39 -7.52 -11.38
CA CYS A 101 1.26 -8.42 -10.62
C CYS A 101 1.06 -8.13 -9.12
N LYS A 102 0.25 -8.95 -8.45
CA LYS A 102 -0.01 -8.87 -7.01
C LYS A 102 1.04 -9.62 -6.20
N PRO A 103 1.42 -9.12 -5.02
CA PRO A 103 2.37 -9.80 -4.15
C PRO A 103 1.82 -11.14 -3.65
N ILE A 104 2.72 -12.04 -3.31
CA ILE A 104 2.46 -13.36 -2.75
C ILE A 104 3.01 -13.39 -1.33
N CYS A 105 2.19 -13.83 -0.39
CA CYS A 105 2.59 -14.09 0.99
C CYS A 105 2.46 -15.59 1.25
N ASN A 106 3.53 -16.23 1.73
CA ASN A 106 3.51 -17.64 2.13
C ASN A 106 4.20 -17.81 3.50
N PRO A 107 3.43 -18.07 4.58
CA PRO A 107 1.98 -18.34 4.60
C PRO A 107 1.12 -17.12 4.20
N SER A 108 -0.12 -17.37 3.79
CA SER A 108 -1.09 -16.30 3.52
C SER A 108 -1.36 -15.48 4.78
N CYS A 109 -1.60 -14.18 4.61
CA CYS A 109 -2.06 -13.30 5.68
C CYS A 109 -3.34 -13.85 6.32
N LYS A 110 -3.39 -13.83 7.65
CA LYS A 110 -4.53 -14.24 8.49
C LYS A 110 -5.40 -13.03 8.85
N ASN A 111 -6.55 -13.28 9.47
CA ASN A 111 -7.43 -12.26 10.05
C ASN A 111 -7.68 -11.05 9.11
N ASP A 112 -8.05 -11.34 7.86
CA ASP A 112 -8.32 -10.38 6.79
C ASP A 112 -7.15 -9.44 6.43
N GLY A 113 -5.92 -9.84 6.78
CA GLY A 113 -4.70 -9.14 6.39
C GLY A 113 -4.50 -9.10 4.87
N ILE A 114 -3.94 -8.01 4.37
CA ILE A 114 -3.71 -7.79 2.94
C ILE A 114 -2.22 -7.95 2.65
N CYS A 115 -1.86 -8.82 1.70
CA CYS A 115 -0.49 -8.92 1.23
C CYS A 115 -0.16 -7.68 0.39
N ILE A 116 0.73 -6.82 0.89
CA ILE A 116 1.05 -5.51 0.27
C ILE A 116 2.37 -5.53 -0.51
N ILE A 117 3.33 -6.33 -0.03
CA ILE A 117 4.55 -6.71 -0.74
C ILE A 117 4.86 -8.18 -0.40
N PRO A 118 5.79 -8.86 -1.11
CA PRO A 118 6.03 -10.28 -0.90
C PRO A 118 6.36 -10.60 0.56
N ASN A 119 5.61 -11.52 1.16
CA ASN A 119 5.70 -11.93 2.56
C ASN A 119 5.57 -10.81 3.60
N GLN A 120 4.92 -9.70 3.24
CA GLN A 120 4.55 -8.66 4.22
C GLN A 120 3.05 -8.38 4.15
N CYS A 121 2.41 -8.57 5.29
CA CYS A 121 0.98 -8.33 5.47
C CYS A 121 0.74 -6.96 6.11
N LEU A 122 -0.24 -6.24 5.57
CA LEU A 122 -0.91 -5.15 6.26
C LEU A 122 -2.02 -5.75 7.12
N CYS A 123 -1.92 -5.59 8.44
CA CYS A 123 -2.88 -6.12 9.39
C CYS A 123 -3.96 -5.10 9.74
N GLY A 124 -5.16 -5.60 10.06
CA GLY A 124 -6.24 -4.77 10.61
C GLY A 124 -5.90 -4.19 11.99
N GLU A 125 -6.77 -3.32 12.49
CA GLU A 125 -6.55 -2.61 13.76
C GLU A 125 -6.29 -3.54 14.95
N GLU A 126 -7.00 -4.68 15.00
CA GLU A 126 -6.96 -5.64 16.10
C GLU A 126 -5.98 -6.80 15.90
N HIS A 127 -5.17 -6.82 14.83
CA HIS A 127 -4.23 -7.93 14.57
C HIS A 127 -2.80 -7.45 14.28
N GLU A 128 -1.81 -8.27 14.64
CA GLU A 128 -0.38 -8.06 14.42
C GLU A 128 0.35 -9.38 14.14
N GLY A 129 1.68 -9.31 14.06
CA GLY A 129 2.52 -10.40 13.56
C GLY A 129 2.84 -10.23 12.08
N ASN A 130 3.78 -11.04 11.59
CA ASN A 130 4.25 -10.93 10.20
C ASN A 130 3.16 -11.30 9.19
N TYR A 131 2.22 -12.14 9.61
CA TYR A 131 1.11 -12.66 8.83
C TYR A 131 -0.24 -12.35 9.48
N CYS A 132 -0.32 -11.36 10.38
CA CYS A 132 -1.54 -10.98 11.10
C CYS A 132 -2.14 -12.13 11.93
N GLU A 133 -1.28 -13.04 12.40
CA GLU A 133 -1.64 -14.25 13.13
C GLU A 133 -1.89 -14.01 14.63
N LEU A 134 -1.50 -12.84 15.14
CA LEU A 134 -1.64 -12.47 16.54
C LEU A 134 -2.77 -11.45 16.71
N GLU A 135 -3.54 -11.56 17.78
CA GLU A 135 -4.45 -10.49 18.20
C GLU A 135 -3.63 -9.38 18.88
N LYS A 136 -3.84 -8.13 18.47
CA LYS A 136 -3.32 -6.98 19.19
C LYS A 136 -4.03 -6.94 20.54
N LYS A 137 -3.28 -7.09 21.62
CA LYS A 137 -3.80 -6.74 22.94
C LYS A 137 -4.00 -5.23 22.92
N ARG A 138 -5.25 -4.76 22.91
CA ARG A 138 -5.55 -3.32 22.96
C ARG A 138 -4.81 -2.70 24.15
N HIS A 139 -3.78 -1.93 23.84
CA HIS A 139 -3.04 -1.16 24.81
C HIS A 139 -3.87 0.05 25.23
N CYS A 140 -3.81 0.37 26.51
CA CYS A 140 -4.47 1.55 27.03
C CYS A 140 -3.57 2.73 26.66
N LEU A 141 -4.01 3.53 25.68
CA LEU A 141 -3.23 4.63 25.12
C LEU A 141 -3.05 5.80 26.11
N THR A 142 -3.85 5.81 27.16
CA THR A 142 -3.82 6.84 28.21
C THR A 142 -3.86 6.22 29.60
N SER A 143 -3.30 6.95 30.56
CA SER A 143 -3.51 6.72 32.00
C SER A 143 -5.03 6.62 32.30
N PRO A 144 -5.46 5.79 33.27
CA PRO A 144 -6.86 5.67 33.66
C PRO A 144 -7.48 7.03 33.98
N LEU A 145 -8.60 7.32 33.33
CA LEU A 145 -9.27 8.63 33.40
C LEU A 145 -9.91 8.91 34.76
N LEU A 146 -10.20 7.85 35.55
CA LEU A 146 -10.81 7.96 36.86
C LEU A 146 -9.89 7.27 37.88
N LEU A 147 -9.32 8.08 38.77
CA LEU A 147 -8.57 7.58 39.93
C LEU A 147 -9.42 7.73 41.20
N PRO A 148 -9.27 6.82 42.17
CA PRO A 148 -9.84 7.01 43.49
C PRO A 148 -9.31 8.30 44.13
N ASN A 149 -10.12 8.91 45.00
CA ASN A 149 -9.72 10.11 45.70
C ASN A 149 -8.45 9.85 46.52
N ASN A 150 -7.58 10.87 46.61
CA ASN A 150 -6.31 10.81 47.33
C ASN A 150 -5.35 9.73 46.81
N ALA A 151 -5.39 9.44 45.51
CA ALA A 151 -4.47 8.54 44.85
C ALA A 151 -3.86 9.19 43.60
N PHE A 152 -2.68 8.70 43.21
CA PHE A 152 -2.08 8.96 41.91
C PHE A 152 -1.77 7.64 41.22
N ALA A 153 -1.54 7.70 39.91
CA ALA A 153 -1.25 6.52 39.12
C ALA A 153 0.05 6.66 38.34
N SER A 154 0.81 5.58 38.29
CA SER A 154 2.01 5.44 37.48
C SER A 154 1.82 4.24 36.55
N CYS A 155 1.69 4.50 35.24
CA CYS A 155 1.31 3.49 34.26
C CYS A 155 2.34 3.32 33.12
N ASP A 156 2.43 2.10 32.61
CA ASP A 156 2.91 1.79 31.26
C ASP A 156 1.71 1.48 30.34
N THR A 157 1.91 0.86 29.17
CA THR A 157 0.84 0.57 28.20
C THR A 157 -0.02 -0.66 28.54
N LEU A 158 0.35 -1.43 29.56
CA LEU A 158 -0.25 -2.71 29.96
C LEU A 158 -0.57 -2.79 31.47
N ASN A 159 0.18 -2.08 32.30
CA ASN A 159 0.12 -2.13 33.76
C ASN A 159 0.04 -0.72 34.32
N CYS A 160 -0.74 -0.56 35.39
CA CYS A 160 -0.71 0.66 36.16
C CYS A 160 -0.72 0.39 37.66
N ASN A 161 0.12 1.10 38.39
CA ASN A 161 0.14 1.10 39.84
C ASN A 161 -0.60 2.35 40.34
N VAL A 162 -1.69 2.14 41.05
CA VAL A 162 -2.44 3.18 41.74
C VAL A 162 -1.95 3.24 43.18
N THR A 163 -1.42 4.39 43.58
CA THR A 163 -0.77 4.60 44.87
C THR A 163 -1.50 5.68 45.64
N CYS A 164 -1.89 5.38 46.89
CA CYS A 164 -2.45 6.38 47.79
C CYS A 164 -1.38 7.43 48.15
N ILE A 165 -1.79 8.68 48.34
CA ILE A 165 -0.91 9.73 48.84
C ILE A 165 -0.53 9.47 50.32
N GLU A 166 0.47 10.18 50.84
CA GLU A 166 0.94 9.99 52.21
C GLU A 166 -0.18 10.02 53.26
N ASN A 167 -0.05 9.16 54.27
CA ASN A 167 -1.03 8.96 55.35
C ASN A 167 -2.42 8.54 54.88
N HIS A 168 -2.55 7.95 53.69
CA HIS A 168 -3.77 7.33 53.21
C HIS A 168 -3.51 5.90 52.77
N SER A 169 -4.52 5.05 53.03
CA SER A 169 -4.52 3.65 52.60
C SER A 169 -5.89 3.27 52.05
N PHE A 170 -5.91 2.24 51.21
CA PHE A 170 -7.14 1.55 50.83
C PHE A 170 -7.79 0.90 52.07
N PRO A 171 -9.10 0.57 52.03
CA PRO A 171 -9.80 -0.03 53.18
C PRO A 171 -9.20 -1.34 53.71
N ASN A 172 -8.39 -2.03 52.93
CA ASN A 172 -7.67 -3.24 53.30
C ASN A 172 -6.29 -2.97 53.96
N GLY A 173 -5.94 -1.70 54.17
CA GLY A 173 -4.65 -1.27 54.75
C GLY A 173 -3.47 -1.29 53.77
N ILE A 174 -3.72 -1.55 52.49
CA ILE A 174 -2.69 -1.51 51.44
C ILE A 174 -2.64 -0.08 50.86
N ASN A 175 -1.47 0.37 50.44
CA ASN A 175 -1.25 1.71 49.87
C ASN A 175 -1.03 1.71 48.35
N VAL A 176 -0.84 0.54 47.73
CA VAL A 176 -0.65 0.38 46.28
C VAL A 176 -1.53 -0.74 45.75
N PHE A 177 -2.24 -0.48 44.66
CA PHE A 177 -3.03 -1.47 43.95
C PHE A 177 -2.67 -1.50 42.45
N LYS A 178 -2.61 -2.70 41.87
CA LYS A 178 -2.25 -2.89 40.46
C LYS A 178 -3.49 -3.12 39.59
N ILE A 179 -3.62 -2.34 38.53
CA ILE A 179 -4.62 -2.55 37.48
C ILE A 179 -3.93 -2.92 36.17
N VAL A 180 -4.66 -3.65 35.33
CA VAL A 180 -4.16 -4.15 34.05
C VAL A 180 -4.99 -3.62 32.91
N CYS A 181 -4.36 -3.36 31.78
CA CYS A 181 -5.09 -3.02 30.57
C CYS A 181 -5.63 -4.29 29.92
N GLN A 182 -6.94 -4.34 29.74
CA GLN A 182 -7.62 -5.44 29.06
C GLN A 182 -8.64 -4.86 28.07
N SER A 183 -8.47 -5.19 26.79
CA SER A 183 -9.37 -4.73 25.72
C SER A 183 -9.51 -3.20 25.60
N GLY A 184 -8.48 -2.45 26.01
CA GLY A 184 -8.46 -0.99 25.98
C GLY A 184 -8.99 -0.32 27.25
N ASP A 185 -9.47 -1.12 28.22
CA ASP A 185 -9.96 -0.64 29.51
C ASP A 185 -9.02 -1.03 30.64
N TRP A 186 -8.83 -0.12 31.58
CA TRP A 186 -8.10 -0.41 32.82
C TRP A 186 -9.01 -1.17 33.78
N VAL A 187 -8.69 -2.43 34.04
CA VAL A 187 -9.49 -3.31 34.89
C VAL A 187 -8.75 -3.73 36.15
N ILE A 188 -9.49 -3.91 37.23
CA ILE A 188 -9.00 -4.52 38.47
C ILE A 188 -9.05 -6.05 38.31
N PRO A 189 -7.91 -6.76 38.46
CA PRO A 189 -7.93 -8.22 38.51
C PRO A 189 -8.80 -8.72 39.68
N GLY A 190 -9.72 -9.63 39.43
CA GLY A 190 -10.45 -10.36 40.50
C GLY A 190 -11.83 -9.83 40.91
N ASN A 191 -12.55 -9.09 40.06
CA ASN A 191 -13.91 -8.59 40.35
C ASN A 191 -14.02 -7.72 41.63
N HIS A 192 -12.99 -6.94 41.93
CA HIS A 192 -13.03 -5.99 43.04
C HIS A 192 -13.44 -4.59 42.55
N ALA A 193 -14.20 -3.86 43.38
CA ALA A 193 -14.52 -2.47 43.11
C ALA A 193 -13.39 -1.55 43.60
N MET A 194 -13.04 -0.54 42.79
CA MET A 194 -12.10 0.50 43.20
C MET A 194 -12.72 1.29 44.36
N SER A 195 -11.97 1.50 45.44
CA SER A 195 -12.42 2.29 46.59
C SER A 195 -11.46 3.44 46.86
N ASP A 196 -11.99 4.53 47.41
CA ASP A 196 -11.20 5.72 47.73
C ASP A 196 -10.15 5.45 48.81
N CYS A 197 -8.99 6.07 48.68
CA CYS A 197 -7.96 6.07 49.71
C CYS A 197 -8.43 6.91 50.91
N LYS A 198 -8.45 6.31 52.10
CA LYS A 198 -8.89 6.96 53.34
C LYS A 198 -7.68 7.28 54.20
N ARG A 199 -7.77 8.35 54.98
CA ARG A 199 -6.71 8.76 55.89
C ARG A 199 -6.48 7.69 56.96
N ASP A 200 -5.23 7.35 57.20
CA ASP A 200 -4.82 6.41 58.24
C ASP A 200 -5.05 7.05 59.61
N ILE A 201 -5.98 6.48 60.40
CA ILE A 201 -6.37 7.01 61.71
C ILE A 201 -5.45 6.48 62.84
N THR A 202 -4.44 5.68 62.48
CA THR A 202 -3.51 5.01 63.41
C THR A 202 -2.49 5.94 64.08
N PHE A 203 -2.51 7.25 63.80
CA PHE A 203 -1.62 8.24 64.43
C PHE A 203 -2.33 9.28 65.30
N LEU A 204 -3.60 9.07 65.65
CA LEU A 204 -4.32 9.91 66.62
C LEU A 204 -4.53 9.12 67.93
N GLN A 205 -3.45 8.94 68.69
CA GLN A 205 -3.47 8.60 70.12
C GLN A 205 -2.58 9.58 70.88
#